data_AF-A0A7C5SN45-F1
#
_entry.id   AF-A0A7C5SN45-F1
#
_cell.length_a   1.000
_cell.length_b   1.000
_cell.length_c   1.000
_cell.angle_alpha   90.00
_cell.angle_beta   90.00
_cell.angle_gamma   90.00
#
_symmetry.space_group_name_H-M   'P 1'
#
loop_
_entity.id
_entity.type
_entity.pdbx_description
1 polymer ?
#
loop_
_entity_poly.entity_id
_entity_poly.type
_entity_poly.pdbx_seq_one_letter_code
_entity_poly.pdbx_strand_id
1 'polypeptide(L)'
;MKITIKYSGLLSEMLGVYLEELEIPSSVNLKELVEILASRHPQLRVVLENIPVIQFYLNNREVLPGSSNIVLKDHDEITISLPMFEGG
;
A
#
# COMPACT_ATOMS: atom_id res chain seq x y z
N MET A 1 6.89 10.91 10.86
CA MET A 1 7.69 10.68 9.65
C MET A 1 6.76 10.77 8.45
N LYS A 2 7.22 11.37 7.36
CA LYS A 2 6.45 11.64 6.15
C LYS A 2 6.76 10.56 5.12
N ILE A 3 5.76 9.92 4.58
CA ILE A 3 5.90 8.92 3.50
C ILE A 3 5.00 9.28 2.34
N THR A 4 5.33 8.76 1.15
CA THR A 4 4.51 8.91 -0.06
C THR A 4 3.87 7.56 -0.39
N ILE A 5 2.55 7.56 -0.60
CA ILE A 5 1.81 6.40 -1.07
C ILE A 5 1.39 6.66 -2.51
N LYS A 6 1.70 5.71 -3.38
CA LYS A 6 1.22 5.63 -4.76
C LYS A 6 0.28 4.46 -4.88
N TYR A 7 -0.90 4.70 -5.42
CA TYR A 7 -1.82 3.65 -5.84
C TYR A 7 -1.71 3.52 -7.35
N SER A 8 -1.68 2.29 -7.86
CA SER A 8 -1.56 2.07 -9.31
C SER A 8 -2.66 1.19 -9.88
N GLY A 9 -2.87 1.35 -11.19
CA GLY A 9 -3.86 0.60 -11.96
C GLY A 9 -5.28 0.77 -11.41
N LEU A 10 -6.02 -0.34 -11.41
CA LEU A 10 -7.40 -0.37 -10.93
C LEU A 10 -7.54 0.09 -9.47
N LEU A 11 -6.51 -0.08 -8.64
CA LEU A 11 -6.56 0.38 -7.25
C LEU A 11 -6.68 1.91 -7.16
N SER A 12 -5.90 2.64 -7.96
CA SER A 12 -6.01 4.11 -7.99
C SER A 12 -7.35 4.59 -8.53
N GLU A 13 -7.93 3.88 -9.50
CA GLU A 13 -9.24 4.20 -10.05
C GLU A 13 -10.36 3.97 -9.02
N MET A 14 -10.29 2.85 -8.28
CA MET A 14 -11.26 2.52 -7.23
C MET A 14 -11.22 3.51 -6.08
N LEU A 15 -10.02 3.93 -5.66
CA LEU A 15 -9.82 4.85 -4.55
C LEU A 15 -10.03 6.33 -4.94
N GLY A 16 -10.00 6.64 -6.24
CA GLY A 16 -10.01 8.02 -6.74
C GLY A 16 -8.76 8.82 -6.33
N VAL A 17 -7.72 8.14 -5.85
CA VAL A 17 -6.46 8.72 -5.37
C VAL A 17 -5.31 8.00 -6.05
N TYR A 18 -4.46 8.75 -6.74
CA TYR A 18 -3.25 8.22 -7.37
C TYR A 18 -2.04 8.31 -6.44
N LEU A 19 -1.91 9.43 -5.73
CA LEU A 19 -0.78 9.72 -4.87
C LEU A 19 -1.25 10.50 -3.64
N GLU A 20 -0.73 10.14 -2.49
CA GLU A 20 -0.92 10.91 -1.27
C GLU A 20 0.33 10.89 -0.39
N GLU A 21 0.48 11.94 0.40
CA GLU A 21 1.52 12.02 1.43
C GLU A 21 0.89 11.83 2.81
N LEU A 22 1.52 11.02 3.63
CA LEU A 22 1.04 10.65 4.96
C LEU A 22 2.10 10.89 6.00
N GLU A 23 1.70 11.51 7.10
CA GLU A 23 2.53 11.60 8.29
C GLU A 23 2.13 10.49 9.27
N ILE A 24 3.08 9.61 9.58
CA ILE A 24 2.89 8.43 10.42
C ILE A 24 3.95 8.35 11.53
N PRO A 25 3.71 7.60 12.63
CA PRO A 25 4.72 7.35 13.65
C PRO A 25 5.96 6.63 13.12
N SER A 26 7.13 6.90 13.70
CA SER A 26 8.43 6.41 13.23
C SER A 26 8.67 4.90 13.34
N SER A 27 7.77 4.17 14.00
CA SER A 27 7.87 2.73 14.26
C SER A 27 6.89 1.89 13.44
N VAL A 28 6.14 2.52 12.53
CA VAL A 28 5.11 1.85 11.74
C VAL A 28 5.75 0.89 10.74
N ASN A 29 5.29 -0.36 10.77
CA ASN A 29 5.62 -1.35 9.75
C ASN A 29 4.59 -1.37 8.61
N LEU A 30 4.89 -2.11 7.54
CA LEU A 30 4.02 -2.19 6.36
C LEU A 30 2.61 -2.71 6.69
N LYS A 31 2.46 -3.68 7.59
CA LYS A 31 1.14 -4.20 8.00
C LYS A 31 0.30 -3.11 8.69
N GLU A 32 0.91 -2.39 9.62
CA GLU A 32 0.25 -1.29 10.33
C GLU A 32 -0.11 -0.15 9.38
N LEU A 33 0.76 0.14 8.40
CA LEU A 33 0.45 1.11 7.34
C LEU A 33 -0.81 0.71 6.58
N VAL A 34 -0.93 -0.56 6.18
CA VAL A 34 -2.12 -1.05 5.45
C VAL A 34 -3.40 -0.85 6.27
N GLU A 35 -3.38 -1.09 7.58
CA GLU A 35 -4.52 -0.84 8.46
C GLU A 35 -4.87 0.65 8.58
N ILE A 36 -3.85 1.52 8.64
CA ILE A 36 -4.02 2.98 8.62
C ILE A 36 -4.70 3.40 7.31
N LEU A 37 -4.23 2.89 6.18
CA LEU A 37 -4.78 3.20 4.86
C LEU A 37 -6.21 2.68 4.70
N ALA A 38 -6.50 1.47 5.17
CA ALA A 38 -7.84 0.87 5.14
C ALA A 38 -8.83 1.63 6.02
N SER A 39 -8.36 2.25 7.11
CA SER A 39 -9.18 3.10 7.97
C SER A 39 -9.51 4.45 7.32
N ARG A 40 -8.60 4.98 6.48
CA ARG A 40 -8.81 6.24 5.73
C ARG A 40 -9.62 6.04 4.46
N HIS A 41 -9.47 4.89 3.84
CA HIS A 41 -10.14 4.52 2.59
C HIS A 41 -10.96 3.24 2.78
N PRO A 42 -12.26 3.33 3.13
CA PRO A 42 -13.11 2.15 3.31
C PRO A 42 -13.14 1.23 2.09
N GLN A 43 -12.98 1.78 0.89
CA GLN A 43 -12.87 1.02 -0.36
C GLN A 43 -11.63 0.12 -0.40
N LEU A 44 -10.50 0.57 0.15
CA LEU A 44 -9.29 -0.25 0.27
C LEU A 44 -9.52 -1.44 1.20
N ARG A 45 -10.32 -1.26 2.26
CA ARG A 45 -10.71 -2.35 3.15
C ARG A 45 -11.51 -3.43 2.42
N VAL A 46 -12.49 -3.01 1.62
CA VAL A 46 -13.26 -3.94 0.77
C VAL A 46 -12.34 -4.69 -0.20
N VAL A 47 -11.37 -4.01 -0.79
CA VAL A 47 -10.37 -4.64 -1.67
C VAL A 47 -9.54 -5.68 -0.90
N LEU A 48 -9.01 -5.34 0.28
CA LEU A 48 -8.22 -6.24 1.12
C LEU A 48 -9.00 -7.48 1.57
N GLU A 49 -10.31 -7.34 1.79
CA GLU A 49 -11.18 -8.46 2.20
C GLU A 49 -11.53 -9.39 1.03
N ASN A 50 -11.55 -8.90 -0.22
CA ASN A 50 -11.96 -9.65 -1.40
C ASN A 50 -10.79 -10.11 -2.29
N ILE A 51 -9.65 -9.43 -2.23
CA ILE A 51 -8.47 -9.72 -3.07
C ILE A 51 -7.36 -10.29 -2.16
N PRO A 52 -7.03 -11.59 -2.31
CA PRO A 52 -6.14 -12.28 -1.37
C PRO A 52 -4.67 -11.85 -1.47
N VAL A 53 -4.30 -11.13 -2.53
CA VAL A 53 -2.91 -10.72 -2.78
C VAL A 53 -2.90 -9.27 -3.23
N ILE A 54 -2.13 -8.44 -2.52
CA ILE A 54 -1.79 -7.07 -2.93
C ILE A 54 -0.26 -7.03 -3.07
N GLN A 55 0.21 -6.37 -4.13
CA GLN A 55 1.63 -6.16 -4.37
C GLN A 55 2.06 -4.81 -3.79
N PHE A 56 3.14 -4.85 -3.03
CA PHE A 56 3.75 -3.67 -2.41
C PHE A 56 5.15 -3.47 -2.99
N TYR A 57 5.48 -2.22 -3.30
CA TYR A 57 6.84 -1.84 -3.67
C TYR A 57 7.31 -0.74 -2.72
N LEU A 58 8.43 -0.95 -2.06
CA LEU A 58 9.10 0.04 -1.22
C LEU A 58 10.29 0.62 -1.98
N ASN A 59 10.27 1.92 -2.26
CA ASN A 59 11.31 2.61 -3.03
C ASN A 59 11.64 1.89 -4.36
N ASN A 60 10.60 1.56 -5.13
CA ASN A 60 10.66 0.80 -6.40
C ASN A 60 11.20 -0.64 -6.29
N ARG A 61 11.23 -1.23 -5.09
CA ARG A 61 11.59 -2.64 -4.89
C ARG A 61 10.41 -3.42 -4.37
N GLU A 62 10.12 -4.55 -5.02
CA GLU A 62 9.04 -5.45 -4.60
C GLU A 62 9.27 -5.94 -3.16
N VAL A 63 8.22 -5.87 -2.36
CA VAL A 63 8.19 -6.43 -1.01
C VAL A 63 7.55 -7.81 -1.09
N LEU A 64 8.34 -8.85 -0.78
CA LEU A 64 7.87 -10.22 -0.85
C LEU A 64 6.74 -10.50 0.14
N PRO A 65 5.76 -11.35 -0.22
CA PRO A 65 4.75 -11.84 0.70
C PRO A 65 5.39 -12.41 1.97
N GLY A 66 4.97 -11.92 3.15
CA GLY A 66 5.54 -12.30 4.45
C GLY A 66 6.59 -11.34 5.01
N SER A 67 7.05 -10.35 4.23
CA SER A 67 7.95 -9.28 4.71
C SER A 67 7.19 -8.11 5.37
N SER A 68 6.08 -8.41 6.06
CA SER A 68 5.16 -7.43 6.65
C SER A 68 5.75 -6.65 7.83
N ASN A 69 6.83 -7.15 8.43
CA ASN A 69 7.53 -6.53 9.57
C ASN A 69 8.61 -5.51 9.13
N ILE A 70 8.68 -5.15 7.85
CA ILE A 70 9.57 -4.07 7.41
C ILE A 70 9.13 -2.78 8.08
N VAL A 71 10.03 -2.20 8.87
CA VAL A 71 9.87 -0.88 9.48
C VAL A 71 10.11 0.18 8.42
N LEU A 72 9.12 1.05 8.23
CA LEU A 72 9.20 2.15 7.27
C LEU A 72 10.11 3.27 7.80
N LYS A 73 10.69 4.02 6.89
CA LYS A 73 11.56 5.16 7.17
C LYS A 73 10.95 6.45 6.67
N ASP A 74 11.48 7.55 7.21
CA ASP A 74 11.12 8.88 6.74
C ASP A 74 11.46 9.03 5.25
N HIS A 75 10.56 9.65 4.51
CA HIS A 75 10.58 9.83 3.06
C HIS A 75 10.52 8.55 2.21
N ASP A 76 10.14 7.41 2.80
CA ASP A 76 9.88 6.21 1.99
C ASP A 76 8.71 6.42 1.02
N GLU A 77 8.86 5.84 -0.18
CA GLU A 77 7.81 5.77 -1.18
C GLU A 77 7.27 4.34 -1.25
N ILE A 78 5.98 4.18 -1.03
CA ILE A 78 5.28 2.90 -1.13
C ILE A 78 4.34 2.94 -2.32
N THR A 79 4.50 2.01 -3.25
CA THR A 79 3.49 1.75 -4.29
C THR A 79 2.67 0.54 -3.91
N ILE A 80 1.35 0.69 -3.99
CA ILE A 80 0.36 -0.36 -3.72
C ILE A 80 -0.38 -0.63 -5.02
N SER A 81 -0.43 -1.90 -5.40
CA SER A 81 -1.03 -2.33 -6.66
C SER A 81 -1.77 -3.64 -6.51
N LEU A 82 -2.83 -3.81 -7.28
CA LEU A 82 -3.45 -5.13 -7.44
C LEU A 82 -2.52 -6.00 -8.30
N PRO A 83 -2.45 -7.31 -8.01
CA PRO A 83 -1.70 -8.23 -8.85
C PRO A 83 -2.24 -8.15 -10.27
N MET A 84 -1.35 -7.93 -11.23
CA MET A 84 -1.70 -8.09 -12.62
C MET A 84 -1.86 -9.60 -12.87
N PHE A 85 -3.11 -10.04 -13.01
CA PHE A 85 -3.38 -11.29 -13.69
C PHE A 85 -3.12 -11.04 -15.16
N GLU A 86 -1.93 -11.39 -15.64
CA GLU A 86 -1.75 -11.61 -17.08
C GLU A 86 -2.77 -12.70 -17.46
N GLY A 87 -3.77 -12.31 -18.24
CA GLY A 87 -4.81 -13.22 -18.72
C GLY A 87 -4.17 -14.42 -19.44
N GLY A 88 -4.78 -15.59 -19.25
CA GLY A 88 -4.36 -16.84 -19.90
C GLY A 88 -4.50 -16.84 -21.42
#